data_AF-A0A7G8IJF8-F1
#
_entry.id   AF-A0A7G8IJF8-F1
#
_cell.length_a   1.000
_cell.length_b   1.000
_cell.length_c   1.000
_cell.angle_alpha   90.00
_cell.angle_beta   90.00
_cell.angle_gamma   90.00
#
_symmetry.space_group_name_H-M   'P 1'
#
loop_
_entity.id
_entity.type
_entity.pdbx_description
1 polymer ?
#
loop_
_entity_poly.entity_id
_entity_poly.type
_entity_poly.pdbx_seq_one_letter_code
_entity_poly.pdbx_strand_id
1 'polypeptide(L)'
;MTLRLGILRFVRSLSADRSERRRLGAAVVRLLRQRRRSLAALSPLLRVAPTGGKAKLQLWQHLARSSAANRWPSPEAPSEVAAAIRSTQAYADAVTALSRDRNGFLQRGPDYGQLRKRWGEQTPERLLVFHHYDRRGLLPQSWCEALLVLQSAGWQVLLSSSHLDPVLRAKLAPAGVQIVGRANIGLCLGAYRDLALLLQSTPAAHQQLQALVLCNDSNLLVQPPDALVAQLERWTTQNAVPRPVLAGLTDSAQRNCYHLQSFLLHANRALLQHPAWLRFWLHYAISGSKDDLINQGEIGLSQALLAAGVELQPAYPLVQGLLTDAAMATELQAYGIDQPEHVNQSLFAWRSLLARGFPMVKKHVLFQLAEHRGRPMAIAELARWIPPERRDQLARDIEQLLISRYSGGAPRMG
;
A
#
# COMPACT_ATOMS: atom_id res chain seq x y z
N MET A 1 37.06 -29.03 1.96
CA MET A 1 37.68 -27.82 1.36
C MET A 1 36.66 -26.78 0.86
N THR A 2 35.49 -27.19 0.36
CA THR A 2 34.41 -26.34 -0.18
C THR A 2 33.82 -25.32 0.80
N LEU A 3 33.66 -25.64 2.09
CA LEU A 3 33.10 -24.73 3.09
C LEU A 3 33.98 -23.51 3.37
N ARG A 4 35.30 -23.70 3.46
CA ARG A 4 36.28 -22.61 3.68
C ARG A 4 36.27 -21.61 2.53
N LEU A 5 36.18 -22.11 1.30
CA LEU A 5 36.06 -21.30 0.09
C LEU A 5 34.73 -20.55 0.02
N GLY A 6 33.61 -21.19 0.43
CA GLY A 6 32.30 -20.56 0.51
C GLY A 6 32.25 -19.40 1.51
N ILE A 7 32.82 -19.58 2.70
CA ILE A 7 32.88 -18.53 3.73
C ILE A 7 33.80 -17.39 3.31
N LEU A 8 34.95 -17.69 2.69
CA LEU A 8 35.84 -16.66 2.15
C LEU A 8 35.17 -15.86 1.03
N ARG A 9 34.42 -16.51 0.13
CA ARG A 9 33.62 -15.82 -0.90
C ARG A 9 32.50 -14.98 -0.29
N PHE A 10 31.79 -15.50 0.72
CA PHE A 10 30.76 -14.78 1.46
C PHE A 10 31.32 -13.53 2.15
N VAL A 11 32.39 -13.66 2.94
CA VAL A 11 33.05 -12.51 3.60
C VAL A 11 33.58 -11.50 2.57
N ARG A 12 34.12 -11.96 1.43
CA ARG A 12 34.55 -11.09 0.34
C ARG A 12 33.39 -10.35 -0.34
N SER A 13 32.19 -10.93 -0.38
CA SER A 13 30.99 -10.28 -0.93
C SER A 13 30.39 -9.21 0.01
N LEU A 14 30.71 -9.26 1.31
CA LEU A 14 30.14 -8.37 2.32
C LEU A 14 30.87 -7.04 2.48
N SER A 15 32.14 -6.93 2.08
CA SER A 15 32.85 -5.64 2.09
C SER A 15 33.98 -5.57 1.06
N ALA A 16 34.12 -4.41 0.41
CA ALA A 16 35.26 -4.09 -0.44
C ALA A 16 36.51 -3.74 0.39
N ASP A 17 36.32 -3.24 1.62
CA ASP A 17 37.42 -2.85 2.50
C ASP A 17 38.17 -4.07 3.06
N ARG A 18 39.50 -3.99 3.07
CA ARG A 18 40.37 -5.11 3.49
C ARG A 18 40.38 -5.28 5.02
N SER A 19 40.26 -4.19 5.78
CA SER A 19 40.24 -4.22 7.25
C SER A 19 38.92 -4.81 7.79
N GLU A 20 37.80 -4.47 7.15
CA GLU A 20 36.47 -4.99 7.49
C GLU A 20 36.37 -6.49 7.18
N ARG A 21 36.87 -6.93 6.01
CA ARG A 21 36.93 -8.36 5.67
C ARG A 21 37.71 -9.17 6.69
N ARG A 22 38.80 -8.62 7.23
CA ARG A 22 39.60 -9.26 8.28
C ARG A 22 38.82 -9.38 9.59
N ARG A 23 38.11 -8.32 10.01
CA ARG A 23 37.28 -8.32 11.22
C ARG A 23 36.09 -9.29 11.13
N LEU A 24 35.33 -9.25 10.02
CA LEU A 24 34.23 -10.18 9.75
C LEU A 24 34.71 -11.63 9.62
N GLY A 25 35.81 -11.86 8.91
CA GLY A 25 36.44 -13.17 8.79
C GLY A 25 36.87 -13.73 10.15
N ALA A 26 37.49 -12.90 11.00
CA ALA A 26 37.89 -13.29 12.34
C ALA A 26 36.69 -13.64 13.24
N ALA A 27 35.62 -12.83 13.21
CA ALA A 27 34.41 -13.06 13.98
C ALA A 27 33.69 -14.36 13.55
N VAL A 28 33.56 -14.60 12.23
CA VAL A 28 32.97 -15.84 11.69
C VAL A 28 33.82 -17.06 12.05
N VAL A 29 35.15 -16.98 11.96
CA VAL A 29 36.05 -18.07 12.35
C VAL A 29 36.00 -18.34 13.85
N ARG A 30 35.89 -17.30 14.70
CA ARG A 30 35.77 -17.44 16.15
C ARG A 30 34.43 -18.09 16.53
N LEU A 31 33.34 -17.70 15.88
CA LEU A 31 32.01 -18.29 16.08
C LEU A 31 31.95 -19.76 15.62
N LEU A 32 32.61 -20.10 14.51
CA LEU A 32 32.77 -21.49 14.05
C LEU A 32 33.62 -22.35 14.99
N ARG A 33 34.65 -21.76 15.61
CA ARG A 33 35.49 -22.46 16.60
C ARG A 33 34.74 -22.70 17.89
N GLN A 34 33.94 -21.74 18.36
CA GLN A 34 33.09 -21.89 19.55
C GLN A 34 31.95 -22.90 19.35
N ARG A 35 31.39 -23.00 18.13
CA ARG A 35 30.23 -23.87 17.84
C ARG A 35 30.57 -25.21 17.18
N ARG A 36 31.71 -25.81 17.52
CA ARG A 36 32.22 -27.07 16.94
C ARG A 36 31.30 -28.30 17.05
N ARG A 37 30.06 -28.19 17.54
CA ARG A 37 29.09 -29.30 17.64
C ARG A 37 27.76 -29.13 16.88
N SER A 38 27.49 -28.05 16.14
CA SER A 38 26.23 -28.01 15.35
C SER A 38 26.30 -27.08 14.14
N LEU A 39 26.67 -27.62 12.99
CA LEU A 39 26.56 -26.96 11.68
C LEU A 39 25.10 -26.57 11.33
N ALA A 40 24.10 -27.16 12.00
CA ALA A 40 22.69 -26.80 11.89
C ALA A 40 22.38 -25.33 12.23
N ALA A 41 23.19 -24.68 13.06
CA ALA A 41 22.95 -23.30 13.50
C ALA A 41 23.22 -22.23 12.42
N LEU A 42 23.88 -22.60 11.30
CA LEU A 42 24.10 -21.70 10.17
C LEU A 42 23.01 -21.81 9.09
N SER A 43 22.10 -22.78 9.20
CA SER A 43 20.99 -22.95 8.26
C SER A 43 20.13 -21.70 8.08
N PRO A 44 19.85 -20.87 9.11
CA PRO A 44 19.08 -19.64 8.92
C PRO A 44 19.83 -18.59 8.12
N LEU A 45 21.16 -18.45 8.31
CA LEU A 45 21.99 -17.48 7.60
C LEU A 45 22.22 -17.88 6.13
N LEU A 46 22.38 -19.18 5.86
CA LEU A 46 22.56 -19.71 4.51
C LEU A 46 21.27 -19.68 3.68
N ARG A 47 20.09 -19.75 4.31
CA ARG A 47 18.78 -19.57 3.63
C ARG A 47 18.49 -18.12 3.22
N VAL A 48 19.22 -17.15 3.76
CA VAL A 48 19.03 -15.71 3.50
C VAL A 48 20.10 -15.15 2.54
N ALA A 49 21.09 -15.96 2.15
CA ALA A 49 22.09 -15.58 1.16
C ALA A 49 21.57 -15.81 -0.27
N PRO A 50 21.25 -14.76 -1.06
CA PRO A 50 20.77 -14.92 -2.43
C PRO A 50 21.92 -15.19 -3.39
N THR A 51 21.62 -15.91 -4.47
CA THR A 51 22.54 -16.25 -5.57
C THR A 51 22.72 -15.13 -6.61
N GLY A 52 22.15 -13.93 -6.39
CA GLY A 52 22.21 -12.80 -7.33
C GLY A 52 22.20 -11.43 -6.65
N GLY A 53 22.71 -10.42 -7.36
CA GLY A 53 23.16 -9.10 -6.87
C GLY A 53 22.27 -8.40 -5.82
N LYS A 54 22.95 -7.86 -4.79
CA LYS A 54 22.47 -7.14 -3.58
C LYS A 54 22.27 -7.98 -2.31
N ALA A 55 22.90 -9.15 -2.22
CA ALA A 55 23.01 -9.98 -1.01
C ALA A 55 23.44 -9.19 0.25
N LYS A 56 24.34 -8.22 0.09
CA LYS A 56 24.85 -7.37 1.17
C LYS A 56 23.74 -6.54 1.82
N LEU A 57 23.00 -5.75 1.05
CA LEU A 57 21.98 -4.83 1.59
C LEU A 57 20.83 -5.59 2.27
N GLN A 58 20.42 -6.73 1.71
CA GLN A 58 19.32 -7.53 2.25
C GLN A 58 19.70 -8.24 3.57
N LEU A 59 20.93 -8.76 3.67
CA LEU A 59 21.46 -9.31 4.92
C LEU A 59 21.50 -8.22 6.01
N TRP A 60 21.99 -7.01 5.68
CA TRP A 60 22.04 -5.88 6.61
C TRP A 60 20.66 -5.41 7.05
N GLN A 61 19.69 -5.33 6.13
CA GLN A 61 18.30 -4.99 6.44
C GLN A 61 17.63 -6.05 7.32
N HIS A 62 17.94 -7.34 7.09
CA HIS A 62 17.43 -8.43 7.91
C HIS A 62 18.00 -8.37 9.33
N LEU A 63 19.31 -8.17 9.48
CA LEU A 63 19.99 -8.05 10.77
C LEU A 63 19.54 -6.81 11.57
N ALA A 64 19.34 -5.66 10.92
CA ALA A 64 18.84 -4.45 11.56
C ALA A 64 17.41 -4.64 12.10
N ARG A 65 16.52 -5.27 11.31
CA ARG A 65 15.14 -5.58 11.71
C ARG A 65 15.05 -6.59 12.84
N SER A 66 15.90 -7.62 12.84
CA SER A 66 15.93 -8.63 13.90
C SER A 66 16.43 -8.07 15.25
N SER A 67 17.21 -6.98 15.25
CA SER A 67 17.62 -6.31 16.49
C SER A 67 16.51 -5.47 17.14
N ALA A 68 15.57 -4.93 16.34
CA ALA A 68 14.46 -4.11 16.83
C ALA A 68 13.29 -4.95 17.35
N ALA A 69 13.22 -6.24 17.01
CA ALA A 69 12.08 -7.10 17.29
C ALA A 69 12.24 -8.02 18.50
N ASN A 70 13.34 -7.94 19.27
CA ASN A 70 13.67 -8.86 20.38
C ASN A 70 13.62 -10.36 20.01
N ARG A 71 13.59 -10.71 18.72
CA ARG A 71 13.51 -12.09 18.19
C ARG A 71 14.88 -12.57 17.73
N TRP A 72 15.89 -12.35 18.57
CA TRP A 72 17.16 -13.05 18.40
C TRP A 72 17.01 -14.47 18.98
N PRO A 73 17.57 -15.52 18.35
CA PRO A 73 17.54 -16.86 18.94
C PRO A 73 18.35 -16.88 20.25
N SER A 74 17.66 -16.78 21.38
CA SER A 74 18.19 -16.82 22.77
C SER A 74 19.29 -15.77 23.08
N PRO A 75 19.38 -15.24 24.32
CA PRO A 75 20.50 -14.40 24.77
C PRO A 75 21.90 -15.04 24.63
N GLU A 76 22.01 -16.29 24.18
CA GLU A 76 23.26 -17.04 24.01
C GLU A 76 23.82 -17.10 22.57
N ALA A 77 23.22 -16.41 21.60
CA ALA A 77 23.89 -16.21 20.32
C ALA A 77 24.97 -15.10 20.47
N PRO A 78 26.23 -15.33 20.03
CA PRO A 78 27.36 -14.51 20.47
C PRO A 78 27.18 -13.04 20.11
N SER A 79 27.04 -12.21 21.15
CA SER A 79 26.97 -10.75 21.09
C SER A 79 28.07 -10.14 20.22
N GLU A 80 29.22 -10.83 20.09
CA GLU A 80 30.36 -10.45 19.26
C GLU A 80 30.05 -10.35 17.77
N VAL A 81 29.22 -11.23 17.18
CA VAL A 81 28.93 -11.15 15.73
C VAL A 81 27.95 -10.04 15.43
N ALA A 82 26.93 -9.85 16.27
CA ALA A 82 26.04 -8.69 16.17
C ALA A 82 26.81 -7.38 16.38
N ALA A 83 27.74 -7.34 17.34
CA ALA A 83 28.61 -6.19 17.59
C ALA A 83 29.57 -5.93 16.41
N ALA A 84 30.21 -6.97 15.86
CA ALA A 84 31.08 -6.85 14.70
C ALA A 84 30.32 -6.35 13.46
N ILE A 85 29.11 -6.86 13.24
CA ILE A 85 28.16 -6.40 12.22
C ILE A 85 27.85 -4.91 12.43
N ARG A 86 27.43 -4.52 13.63
CA ARG A 86 27.13 -3.12 13.99
C ARG A 86 28.33 -2.17 13.86
N SER A 87 29.55 -2.69 14.00
CA SER A 87 30.80 -1.91 13.89
C SER A 87 31.27 -1.65 12.45
N THR A 88 30.62 -2.22 11.44
CA THR A 88 31.01 -2.00 10.04
C THR A 88 30.46 -0.68 9.49
N GLN A 89 31.20 -0.05 8.57
CA GLN A 89 30.73 1.11 7.82
C GLN A 89 29.49 0.76 7.00
N ALA A 90 29.40 -0.45 6.46
CA ALA A 90 28.22 -0.93 5.74
C ALA A 90 26.94 -0.95 6.60
N TYR A 91 27.04 -1.31 7.89
CA TYR A 91 25.91 -1.19 8.81
C TYR A 91 25.56 0.27 9.07
N ALA A 92 26.55 1.12 9.34
CA ALA A 92 26.36 2.55 9.56
C ALA A 92 25.70 3.22 8.35
N ASP A 93 26.15 2.90 7.13
CA ASP A 93 25.60 3.39 5.87
C ASP A 93 24.18 2.87 5.65
N ALA A 94 23.91 1.59 5.91
CA ALA A 94 22.57 1.02 5.78
C ALA A 94 21.59 1.64 6.79
N VAL A 95 22.01 1.81 8.05
CA VAL A 95 21.22 2.52 9.09
C VAL A 95 21.01 3.97 8.70
N THR A 96 22.02 4.66 8.18
CA THR A 96 21.93 6.04 7.70
C THR A 96 20.99 6.16 6.51
N ALA A 97 21.08 5.27 5.51
CA ALA A 97 20.19 5.24 4.35
C ALA A 97 18.74 4.93 4.77
N LEU A 98 18.54 3.94 5.65
CA LEU A 98 17.25 3.64 6.26
C LEU A 98 16.71 4.83 7.06
N SER A 99 17.58 5.58 7.75
CA SER A 99 17.18 6.75 8.55
C SER A 99 16.86 7.96 7.68
N ARG A 100 17.60 8.20 6.58
CA ARG A 100 17.28 9.23 5.59
C ARG A 100 15.96 8.94 4.88
N ASP A 101 15.70 7.68 4.53
CA ASP A 101 14.45 7.27 3.88
C ASP A 101 13.26 7.25 4.87
N ARG A 102 13.48 6.85 6.13
CA ARG A 102 12.50 6.99 7.23
C ARG A 102 12.23 8.44 7.61
N ASN A 103 13.21 9.33 7.56
CA ASN A 103 12.97 10.74 7.89
C ASN A 103 12.44 11.53 6.68
N GLY A 104 12.70 11.05 5.46
CA GLY A 104 12.22 11.66 4.23
C GLY A 104 10.69 11.68 4.14
N PHE A 105 9.97 10.71 4.72
CA PHE A 105 8.50 10.75 4.72
C PHE A 105 7.93 11.78 5.71
N LEU A 106 8.57 11.96 6.87
CA LEU A 106 8.17 13.01 7.83
C LEU A 106 8.33 14.41 7.23
N GLN A 107 9.31 14.61 6.35
CA GLN A 107 9.48 15.86 5.62
C GLN A 107 8.42 16.07 4.53
N ARG A 108 7.85 14.99 3.97
CA ARG A 108 6.80 15.08 2.93
C ARG A 108 5.42 15.42 3.49
N GLY A 109 5.18 15.13 4.77
CA GLY A 109 3.95 15.47 5.49
C GLY A 109 4.28 16.34 6.69
N PRO A 110 4.27 17.69 6.57
CA PRO A 110 4.62 18.58 7.68
C PRO A 110 3.78 18.32 8.94
N ASP A 111 2.55 17.83 8.76
CA ASP A 111 1.62 17.53 9.86
C ASP A 111 1.86 16.15 10.50
N TYR A 112 2.75 15.31 9.97
CA TYR A 112 2.94 13.94 10.46
C TYR A 112 3.47 13.88 11.89
N GLY A 113 4.23 14.89 12.35
CA GLY A 113 4.65 14.98 13.75
C GLY A 113 3.45 15.14 14.69
N GLN A 114 2.50 16.00 14.35
CA GLN A 114 1.28 16.22 15.13
C GLN A 114 0.36 15.00 15.06
N LEU A 115 0.22 14.41 13.87
CA LEU A 115 -0.56 13.18 13.68
C LEU A 115 0.01 12.02 14.52
N ARG A 116 1.33 11.84 14.52
CA ARG A 116 2.01 10.84 15.35
C ARG A 116 1.72 11.03 16.84
N LYS A 117 1.80 12.27 17.32
CA LYS A 117 1.49 12.59 18.72
C LYS A 117 0.03 12.25 19.04
N ARG A 118 -0.90 12.70 18.20
CA ARG A 118 -2.34 12.41 18.35
C ARG A 118 -2.63 10.92 18.38
N TRP A 119 -2.05 10.13 17.47
CA TRP A 119 -2.22 8.68 17.47
C TRP A 119 -1.56 7.99 18.67
N GLY A 120 -0.56 8.61 19.30
CA GLY A 120 -0.01 8.14 20.57
C GLY A 120 -0.93 8.38 21.77
N GLU A 121 -1.74 9.45 21.73
CA GLU A 121 -2.68 9.84 22.78
C GLU A 121 -4.08 9.21 22.58
N GLN A 122 -4.50 9.07 21.32
CA GLN A 122 -5.79 8.57 20.87
C GLN A 122 -5.54 7.54 19.77
N THR A 123 -5.42 6.30 20.21
CA THR A 123 -5.06 5.15 19.38
C THR A 123 -6.28 4.62 18.62
N PRO A 124 -6.31 4.71 17.27
CA PRO A 124 -7.46 4.25 16.51
C PRO A 124 -7.52 2.72 16.46
N GLU A 125 -8.71 2.14 16.66
CA GLU A 125 -8.96 0.71 16.43
C GLU A 125 -9.25 0.41 14.95
N ARG A 126 -9.97 1.32 14.28
CA ARG A 126 -10.29 1.22 12.86
C ARG A 126 -9.91 2.53 12.19
N LEU A 127 -8.99 2.48 11.23
CA LEU A 127 -8.46 3.67 10.56
C LEU A 127 -8.74 3.59 9.07
N LEU A 128 -9.38 4.63 8.54
CA LEU A 128 -9.49 4.84 7.10
C LEU A 128 -8.59 6.00 6.68
N VAL A 129 -7.66 5.69 5.79
CA VAL A 129 -6.83 6.67 5.10
C VAL A 129 -7.43 6.91 3.72
N PHE A 130 -7.91 8.13 3.49
CA PHE A 130 -8.35 8.59 2.17
C PHE A 130 -7.29 9.52 1.59
N HIS A 131 -6.60 9.08 0.53
CA HIS A 131 -5.70 9.94 -0.21
C HIS A 131 -6.43 10.64 -1.35
N HIS A 132 -6.40 11.97 -1.30
CA HIS A 132 -7.01 12.86 -2.27
C HIS A 132 -5.96 13.63 -3.05
N TYR A 133 -6.17 13.78 -4.36
CA TYR A 133 -5.42 14.70 -5.18
C TYR A 133 -6.32 15.36 -6.24
N ASP A 134 -6.48 16.66 -6.09
CA ASP A 134 -7.08 17.52 -7.11
C ASP A 134 -6.30 18.83 -7.18
N ARG A 135 -6.06 19.34 -8.40
CA ARG A 135 -5.26 20.55 -8.61
C ARG A 135 -5.94 21.81 -8.06
N ARG A 136 -7.26 21.81 -7.99
CA ARG A 136 -8.09 22.90 -7.45
C ARG A 136 -8.57 22.61 -6.03
N GLY A 137 -8.14 21.48 -5.45
CA GLY A 137 -8.52 21.09 -4.09
C GLY A 137 -9.95 20.56 -3.98
N LEU A 138 -10.58 20.22 -5.11
CA LEU A 138 -11.95 19.73 -5.18
C LEU A 138 -12.03 18.26 -4.70
N LEU A 139 -12.74 18.05 -3.60
CA LEU A 139 -13.26 16.75 -3.22
C LEU A 139 -14.73 16.64 -3.67
N PRO A 140 -15.12 15.65 -4.49
CA PRO A 140 -16.52 15.40 -4.80
C PRO A 140 -17.38 15.29 -3.54
N GLN A 141 -18.58 15.85 -3.56
CA GLN A 141 -19.47 15.84 -2.39
C GLN A 141 -19.85 14.41 -2.00
N SER A 142 -20.00 13.50 -2.97
CA SER A 142 -20.20 12.06 -2.72
C SER A 142 -19.12 11.46 -1.81
N TRP A 143 -17.87 11.88 -1.98
CA TRP A 143 -16.78 11.49 -1.08
C TRP A 143 -16.81 12.23 0.24
N CYS A 144 -17.12 13.53 0.24
CA CYS A 144 -17.29 14.30 1.48
C CYS A 144 -18.32 13.64 2.41
N GLU A 145 -19.48 13.26 1.88
CA GLU A 145 -20.53 12.52 2.59
C GLU A 145 -20.02 11.17 3.10
N ALA A 146 -19.33 10.40 2.27
CA ALA A 146 -18.78 9.11 2.67
C ALA A 146 -17.80 9.22 3.85
N LEU A 147 -16.89 10.19 3.82
CA LEU A 147 -15.95 10.40 4.92
C LEU A 147 -16.66 10.78 6.23
N LEU A 148 -17.72 11.60 6.16
CA LEU A 148 -18.52 11.95 7.33
C LEU A 148 -19.30 10.76 7.88
N VAL A 149 -19.93 9.96 7.01
CA VAL A 149 -20.67 8.76 7.42
C VAL A 149 -19.72 7.73 8.04
N LEU A 150 -18.55 7.51 7.45
CA LEU A 150 -17.52 6.62 8.02
C LEU A 150 -17.06 7.08 9.40
N GLN A 151 -16.81 8.38 9.56
CA GLN A 151 -16.44 8.96 10.85
C GLN A 151 -17.56 8.76 11.89
N SER A 152 -18.82 8.94 11.50
CA SER A 152 -19.98 8.69 12.38
C SER A 152 -20.19 7.20 12.72
N ALA A 153 -19.78 6.29 11.82
CA ALA A 153 -19.78 4.84 12.04
C ALA A 153 -18.63 4.35 12.94
N GLY A 154 -17.85 5.28 13.51
CA GLY A 154 -16.77 4.97 14.44
C GLY A 154 -15.47 4.54 13.78
N TRP A 155 -15.28 4.85 12.49
CA TRP A 155 -13.95 4.82 11.89
C TRP A 155 -13.21 6.11 12.24
N GLN A 156 -11.93 6.02 12.62
CA GLN A 156 -11.09 7.20 12.57
C GLN A 156 -10.76 7.48 11.10
N VAL A 157 -11.17 8.64 10.59
CA VAL A 157 -10.90 9.03 9.21
C VAL A 157 -9.71 9.99 9.14
N LEU A 158 -8.76 9.69 8.25
CA LEU A 158 -7.65 10.55 7.88
C LEU A 158 -7.73 10.90 6.38
N LEU A 159 -7.93 12.17 6.08
CA LEU A 159 -7.82 12.75 4.74
C LEU A 159 -6.40 13.26 4.51
N SER A 160 -5.68 12.63 3.58
CA SER A 160 -4.35 13.03 3.16
C SER A 160 -4.42 13.72 1.78
N SER A 161 -4.05 15.00 1.71
CA SER A 161 -4.17 15.79 0.48
C SER A 161 -2.96 16.69 0.25
N SER A 162 -2.62 16.95 -1.01
CA SER A 162 -1.66 18.01 -1.35
C SER A 162 -2.28 19.39 -1.36
N HIS A 163 -3.55 19.47 -1.71
CA HIS A 163 -4.31 20.70 -1.72
C HIS A 163 -5.77 20.36 -1.43
N LEU A 164 -6.35 21.01 -0.43
CA LEU A 164 -7.75 20.82 -0.08
C LEU A 164 -8.36 22.20 0.08
N ASP A 165 -9.52 22.38 -0.53
CA ASP A 165 -10.29 23.61 -0.41
C ASP A 165 -10.56 23.96 1.08
N PRO A 166 -10.35 25.24 1.49
CA PRO A 166 -10.56 25.65 2.89
C PRO A 166 -11.99 25.46 3.39
N VAL A 167 -13.01 25.60 2.55
CA VAL A 167 -14.42 25.37 2.90
C VAL A 167 -14.63 23.89 3.22
N LEU A 168 -14.07 22.99 2.40
CA LEU A 168 -14.11 21.55 2.69
C LEU A 168 -13.39 21.20 3.98
N ARG A 169 -12.23 21.83 4.25
CA ARG A 169 -11.53 21.67 5.53
C ARG A 169 -12.39 22.09 6.71
N ALA A 170 -13.05 23.25 6.61
CA ALA A 170 -13.94 23.78 7.66
C ALA A 170 -15.17 22.90 7.88
N LYS A 171 -15.61 22.14 6.87
CA LYS A 171 -16.69 21.17 7.00
C LYS A 171 -16.24 19.86 7.66
N LEU A 172 -15.09 19.31 7.24
CA LEU A 172 -14.63 17.99 7.66
C LEU A 172 -13.97 17.97 9.05
N ALA A 173 -13.15 18.97 9.36
CA ALA A 173 -12.37 18.97 10.61
C ALA A 173 -13.25 19.00 11.88
N PRO A 174 -14.32 19.79 11.99
CA PRO A 174 -15.21 19.78 13.15
C PRO A 174 -15.92 18.45 13.38
N ALA A 175 -16.09 17.64 12.32
CA ALA A 175 -16.67 16.30 12.42
C ALA A 175 -15.67 15.24 12.93
N GLY A 176 -14.42 15.63 13.23
CA GLY A 176 -13.38 14.71 13.72
C GLY A 176 -12.54 14.07 12.62
N VAL A 177 -12.78 14.42 11.34
CA VAL A 177 -11.92 13.97 10.23
C VAL A 177 -10.56 14.63 10.36
N GLN A 178 -9.51 13.80 10.48
CA GLN A 178 -8.14 14.29 10.55
C GLN A 178 -7.69 14.66 9.15
N ILE A 179 -7.05 15.82 8.98
CA ILE A 179 -6.60 16.30 7.67
C ILE A 179 -5.11 16.57 7.73
N VAL A 180 -4.35 15.98 6.82
CA VAL A 180 -2.90 16.19 6.71
C VAL A 180 -2.51 16.65 5.31
N GLY A 181 -1.68 17.68 5.26
CA GLY A 181 -1.00 18.13 4.04
C GLY A 181 0.13 17.18 3.68
N ARG A 182 0.27 16.83 2.41
CA ARG A 182 1.47 16.15 1.88
C ARG A 182 1.78 16.53 0.44
N ALA A 183 3.05 16.53 0.05
CA ALA A 183 3.40 16.61 -1.37
C ALA A 183 2.84 15.39 -2.16
N ASN A 184 2.32 15.62 -3.38
CA ASN A 184 1.82 14.53 -4.24
C ASN A 184 2.96 13.78 -4.95
N ILE A 185 3.77 13.06 -4.18
CA ILE A 185 4.91 12.26 -4.67
C ILE A 185 4.58 10.77 -4.56
N GLY A 186 4.83 10.00 -5.61
CA GLY A 186 4.53 8.57 -5.63
C GLY A 186 3.03 8.23 -5.71
N LEU A 187 2.20 9.20 -6.10
CA LEU A 187 0.74 9.08 -6.21
C LEU A 187 0.11 8.60 -4.88
N CYS A 188 -0.96 7.81 -4.95
CA CYS A 188 -1.62 7.21 -3.80
C CYS A 188 -0.74 6.23 -3.02
N LEU A 189 0.06 5.43 -3.72
CA LEU A 189 0.93 4.43 -3.10
C LEU A 189 2.05 5.08 -2.28
N GLY A 190 2.50 6.28 -2.66
CA GLY A 190 3.36 7.12 -1.83
C GLY A 190 2.68 7.56 -0.54
N ALA A 191 1.40 7.91 -0.58
CA ALA A 191 0.60 8.23 0.63
C ALA A 191 0.54 7.03 1.56
N TYR A 192 0.20 5.88 0.99
CA TYR A 192 0.02 4.65 1.74
C TYR A 192 1.32 4.22 2.39
N ARG A 193 2.43 4.34 1.67
CA ARG A 193 3.77 4.13 2.21
C ARG A 193 4.03 5.03 3.41
N ASP A 194 3.89 6.33 3.23
CA ASP A 194 4.23 7.32 4.25
C ASP A 194 3.40 7.08 5.52
N LEU A 195 2.11 6.82 5.37
CA LEU A 195 1.19 6.58 6.48
C LEU A 195 1.37 5.20 7.12
N ALA A 196 1.67 4.17 6.34
CA ALA A 196 2.03 2.86 6.89
C ALA A 196 3.32 2.95 7.72
N LEU A 197 4.34 3.69 7.25
CA LEU A 197 5.57 3.92 8.00
C LEU A 197 5.34 4.79 9.25
N LEU A 198 4.47 5.79 9.17
CA LEU A 198 4.06 6.62 10.30
C LEU A 198 3.39 5.78 11.39
N LEU A 199 2.42 4.94 11.03
CA LEU A 199 1.76 4.01 11.94
C LEU A 199 2.78 3.09 12.61
N GLN A 200 3.69 2.49 11.85
CA GLN A 200 4.73 1.61 12.37
C GLN A 200 5.74 2.33 13.29
N SER A 201 5.91 3.64 13.12
CA SER A 201 6.70 4.49 14.02
C SER A 201 5.94 4.95 15.28
N THR A 202 4.67 4.54 15.41
CA THR A 202 3.75 4.89 16.50
C THR A 202 3.26 3.60 17.17
N PRO A 203 4.07 2.96 18.04
CA PRO A 203 3.80 1.60 18.52
C PRO A 203 2.43 1.41 19.17
N ALA A 204 1.97 2.38 19.97
CA ALA A 204 0.66 2.31 20.64
C ALA A 204 -0.48 2.19 19.62
N ALA A 205 -0.50 3.07 18.61
CA ALA A 205 -1.50 3.04 17.54
C ALA A 205 -1.41 1.75 16.72
N HIS A 206 -0.19 1.36 16.33
CA HIS A 206 0.02 0.13 15.54
C HIS A 206 -0.44 -1.13 16.29
N GLN A 207 -0.22 -1.18 17.60
CA GLN A 207 -0.61 -2.31 18.44
C GLN A 207 -2.12 -2.36 18.70
N GLN A 208 -2.83 -1.24 18.70
CA GLN A 208 -4.28 -1.24 18.91
C GLN A 208 -5.08 -1.42 17.62
N LEU A 209 -4.50 -1.03 16.48
CA LEU A 209 -5.19 -1.07 15.19
C LEU A 209 -5.67 -2.50 14.83
N GLN A 210 -6.97 -2.62 14.59
CA GLN A 210 -7.65 -3.84 14.18
C GLN A 210 -7.85 -3.89 12.66
N ALA A 211 -8.10 -2.73 12.04
CA ALA A 211 -8.30 -2.60 10.61
C ALA A 211 -7.70 -1.30 10.07
N LEU A 212 -7.00 -1.40 8.93
CA LEU A 212 -6.54 -0.26 8.16
C LEU A 212 -7.15 -0.31 6.77
N VAL A 213 -7.85 0.75 6.38
CA VAL A 213 -8.32 0.94 5.02
C VAL A 213 -7.46 1.99 4.32
N LEU A 214 -6.93 1.63 3.15
CA LEU A 214 -6.23 2.53 2.24
C LEU A 214 -7.15 2.80 1.05
N CYS A 215 -7.59 4.04 0.92
CA CYS A 215 -8.52 4.47 -0.12
C CYS A 215 -7.95 5.67 -0.88
N ASN A 216 -8.29 5.81 -2.15
CA ASN A 216 -7.95 7.01 -2.92
C ASN A 216 -9.10 7.47 -3.81
N ASP A 217 -8.97 8.70 -4.27
CA ASP A 217 -9.95 9.41 -5.07
C ASP A 217 -9.89 9.10 -6.59
N SER A 218 -9.23 8.02 -7.03
CA SER A 218 -9.22 7.66 -8.46
C SER A 218 -10.59 7.20 -8.98
N ASN A 219 -11.56 7.00 -8.07
CA ASN A 219 -12.94 6.63 -8.34
C ASN A 219 -13.91 7.71 -7.86
N LEU A 220 -15.10 7.71 -8.44
CA LEU A 220 -16.29 8.43 -7.96
C LEU A 220 -17.21 7.43 -7.26
N LEU A 221 -17.72 7.78 -6.08
CA LEU A 221 -18.66 6.95 -5.33
C LEU A 221 -20.08 7.17 -5.88
N VAL A 222 -20.63 6.17 -6.57
CA VAL A 222 -21.93 6.29 -7.26
C VAL A 222 -23.09 5.71 -6.46
N GLN A 223 -22.80 4.71 -5.61
CA GLN A 223 -23.74 4.17 -4.63
C GLN A 223 -23.75 4.99 -3.33
N PRO A 224 -24.82 4.97 -2.54
CA PRO A 224 -24.88 5.69 -1.26
C PRO A 224 -23.70 5.35 -0.33
N PRO A 225 -23.23 6.29 0.51
CA PRO A 225 -22.16 6.06 1.49
C PRO A 225 -22.29 4.78 2.31
N ASP A 226 -23.52 4.41 2.68
CA ASP A 226 -23.82 3.21 3.46
C ASP A 226 -23.37 1.92 2.77
N ALA A 227 -23.36 1.88 1.44
CA ALA A 227 -22.86 0.72 0.70
C ALA A 227 -21.36 0.51 0.92
N LEU A 228 -20.58 1.59 0.99
CA LEU A 228 -19.15 1.53 1.30
C LEU A 228 -18.94 1.13 2.75
N VAL A 229 -19.67 1.74 3.69
CA VAL A 229 -19.57 1.42 5.12
C VAL A 229 -19.91 -0.05 5.37
N ALA A 230 -21.02 -0.54 4.82
CA ALA A 230 -21.42 -1.94 4.93
C ALA A 230 -20.34 -2.89 4.38
N GLN A 231 -19.66 -2.54 3.28
CA GLN A 231 -18.56 -3.34 2.76
C GLN A 231 -17.37 -3.39 3.73
N LEU A 232 -17.00 -2.25 4.33
CA LEU A 232 -15.89 -2.20 5.30
C LEU A 232 -16.22 -2.93 6.60
N GLU A 233 -17.46 -2.84 7.09
CA GLU A 233 -17.91 -3.59 8.26
C GLU A 233 -17.95 -5.11 8.00
N ARG A 234 -18.39 -5.52 6.79
CA ARG A 234 -18.29 -6.92 6.35
C ARG A 234 -16.85 -7.42 6.39
N TRP A 235 -15.90 -6.67 5.81
CA TRP A 235 -14.49 -7.05 5.87
C TRP A 235 -13.94 -7.08 7.29
N THR A 236 -14.29 -6.11 8.12
CA THR A 236 -13.84 -6.06 9.52
C THR A 236 -14.32 -7.29 10.28
N THR A 237 -15.58 -7.67 10.09
CA THR A 237 -16.19 -8.86 10.73
C THR A 237 -15.60 -10.17 10.18
N GLN A 238 -15.57 -10.34 8.86
CA GLN A 238 -15.09 -11.57 8.21
C GLN A 238 -13.58 -11.78 8.37
N ASN A 239 -12.81 -10.70 8.47
CA ASN A 239 -11.35 -10.74 8.56
C ASN A 239 -10.81 -10.49 9.98
N ALA A 240 -11.66 -10.56 11.01
CA ALA A 240 -11.27 -10.61 12.41
C ALA A 240 -10.51 -11.90 12.81
N VAL A 241 -10.24 -12.78 11.84
CA VAL A 241 -9.48 -14.02 11.98
C VAL A 241 -7.97 -13.78 12.17
N PRO A 242 -7.23 -14.71 12.82
CA PRO A 242 -5.80 -14.56 13.10
C PRO A 242 -4.88 -14.73 11.86
N ARG A 243 -5.43 -15.03 10.68
CA ARG A 243 -4.67 -15.11 9.42
C ARG A 243 -4.48 -13.73 8.79
N PRO A 244 -3.31 -13.41 8.18
CA PRO A 244 -3.11 -12.15 7.51
C PRO A 244 -3.90 -12.09 6.20
N VAL A 245 -4.72 -11.05 6.05
CA VAL A 245 -5.57 -10.84 4.87
C VAL A 245 -5.41 -9.41 4.37
N LEU A 246 -5.21 -9.27 3.05
CA LEU A 246 -5.47 -8.03 2.33
C LEU A 246 -6.74 -8.21 1.51
N ALA A 247 -7.78 -7.46 1.84
CA ALA A 247 -8.99 -7.40 1.04
C ALA A 247 -8.95 -6.17 0.11
N GLY A 248 -9.67 -6.24 -1.00
CA GLY A 248 -9.85 -5.12 -1.93
C GLY A 248 -11.17 -5.24 -2.67
N LEU A 249 -11.63 -4.18 -3.33
CA LEU A 249 -12.92 -4.26 -4.04
C LEU A 249 -12.87 -5.24 -5.21
N THR A 250 -11.82 -5.20 -6.02
CA THR A 250 -11.66 -6.08 -7.17
C THR A 250 -10.18 -6.37 -7.43
N ASP A 251 -9.95 -7.50 -8.08
CA ASP A 251 -8.69 -8.00 -8.58
C ASP A 251 -8.53 -7.73 -10.08
N SER A 252 -7.32 -7.96 -10.57
CA SER A 252 -6.90 -7.73 -11.94
C SER A 252 -5.75 -8.68 -12.26
N ALA A 253 -5.70 -9.17 -13.50
CA ALA A 253 -4.54 -9.88 -14.03
C ALA A 253 -3.74 -9.03 -15.02
N GLN A 254 -4.09 -7.73 -15.14
CA GLN A 254 -3.45 -6.80 -16.06
C GLN A 254 -1.93 -6.84 -15.91
N ARG A 255 -1.21 -6.82 -17.05
CA ARG A 255 0.27 -6.88 -17.12
C ARG A 255 0.84 -8.25 -16.72
N ASN A 256 0.12 -9.33 -17.03
CA ASN A 256 0.52 -10.72 -16.81
C ASN A 256 0.77 -11.08 -15.33
N CYS A 257 0.13 -10.35 -14.40
CA CYS A 257 0.34 -10.53 -12.97
C CYS A 257 -0.97 -10.31 -12.22
N TYR A 258 -1.36 -11.29 -11.39
CA TYR A 258 -2.52 -11.16 -10.50
C TYR A 258 -2.27 -10.13 -9.40
N HIS A 259 -3.23 -9.25 -9.13
CA HIS A 259 -3.15 -8.26 -8.06
C HIS A 259 -4.53 -7.73 -7.65
N LEU A 260 -4.61 -7.19 -6.43
CA LEU A 260 -5.73 -6.34 -6.01
C LEU A 260 -5.52 -4.91 -6.52
N GLN A 261 -6.61 -4.25 -6.90
CA GLN A 261 -6.54 -2.84 -7.30
C GLN A 261 -6.44 -1.91 -6.09
N SER A 262 -5.59 -0.88 -6.18
CA SER A 262 -5.14 -0.10 -5.01
C SER A 262 -6.08 1.00 -4.54
N PHE A 263 -7.29 1.15 -5.12
CA PHE A 263 -8.19 2.26 -4.78
C PHE A 263 -9.04 2.06 -3.53
N LEU A 264 -9.20 0.82 -3.08
CA LEU A 264 -9.75 0.49 -1.77
C LEU A 264 -9.16 -0.84 -1.33
N LEU A 265 -8.25 -0.79 -0.36
CA LEU A 265 -7.61 -1.94 0.25
C LEU A 265 -7.90 -1.95 1.74
N HIS A 266 -8.19 -3.12 2.31
CA HIS A 266 -8.42 -3.34 3.72
C HIS A 266 -7.42 -4.36 4.26
N ALA A 267 -6.53 -3.93 5.15
CA ALA A 267 -5.59 -4.79 5.85
C ALA A 267 -6.13 -5.09 7.26
N ASN A 268 -6.27 -6.38 7.58
CA ASN A 268 -6.64 -6.78 8.94
C ASN A 268 -5.45 -6.71 9.90
N ARG A 269 -5.73 -6.81 11.20
CA ARG A 269 -4.73 -6.80 12.29
C ARG A 269 -3.56 -7.74 12.04
N ALA A 270 -3.84 -8.98 11.64
CA ALA A 270 -2.83 -9.99 11.41
C ALA A 270 -1.87 -9.57 10.29
N LEU A 271 -2.37 -8.98 9.20
CA LEU A 271 -1.54 -8.43 8.13
C LEU A 271 -0.72 -7.22 8.61
N LEU A 272 -1.31 -6.31 9.37
CA LEU A 272 -0.61 -5.13 9.90
C LEU A 272 0.58 -5.50 10.79
N GLN A 273 0.52 -6.65 11.46
CA GLN A 273 1.59 -7.23 12.27
C GLN A 273 2.53 -8.15 11.46
N HIS A 274 2.16 -8.50 10.24
CA HIS A 274 2.92 -9.41 9.40
C HIS A 274 4.19 -8.73 8.85
N PRO A 275 5.38 -9.36 8.93
CA PRO A 275 6.62 -8.74 8.48
C PRO A 275 6.62 -8.36 6.99
N ALA A 276 5.85 -9.06 6.14
CA ALA A 276 5.76 -8.73 4.72
C ALA A 276 5.18 -7.34 4.47
N TRP A 277 4.20 -6.91 5.28
CA TRP A 277 3.58 -5.59 5.18
C TRP A 277 4.61 -4.48 5.36
N LEU A 278 5.30 -4.48 6.50
CA LEU A 278 6.33 -3.48 6.78
C LEU A 278 7.50 -3.58 5.80
N ARG A 279 7.94 -4.79 5.43
CA ARG A 279 9.01 -4.98 4.44
C ARG A 279 8.65 -4.35 3.11
N PHE A 280 7.42 -4.52 2.63
CA PHE A 280 7.00 -3.91 1.37
C PHE A 280 7.14 -2.38 1.44
N TRP A 281 6.49 -1.73 2.41
CA TRP A 281 6.50 -0.26 2.51
C TRP A 281 7.90 0.33 2.73
N LEU A 282 8.77 -0.37 3.46
CA LEU A 282 10.16 0.06 3.64
C LEU A 282 10.97 0.06 2.34
N HIS A 283 10.69 -0.83 1.38
CA HIS A 283 11.44 -0.91 0.12
C HIS A 283 10.73 -0.29 -1.07
N TYR A 284 9.44 0.05 -0.95
CA TYR A 284 8.69 0.65 -2.03
C TYR A 284 9.31 1.99 -2.44
N ALA A 285 9.78 2.08 -3.68
CA ALA A 285 10.32 3.30 -4.25
C ALA A 285 9.18 4.19 -4.72
N ILE A 286 9.14 5.42 -4.21
CA ILE A 286 8.11 6.42 -4.57
C ILE A 286 8.50 7.28 -5.77
N SER A 287 9.66 7.01 -6.36
CA SER A 287 10.20 7.67 -7.56
C SER A 287 10.08 6.74 -8.76
N GLY A 288 9.77 7.30 -9.92
CA GLY A 288 9.70 6.57 -11.18
C GLY A 288 8.60 7.11 -12.08
N SER A 289 8.44 6.48 -13.24
CA SER A 289 7.29 6.73 -14.10
C SER A 289 6.00 6.25 -13.41
N LYS A 290 4.85 6.69 -13.92
CA LYS A 290 3.55 6.17 -13.46
C LYS A 290 3.48 4.64 -13.57
N ASP A 291 4.06 4.07 -14.63
CA ASP A 291 4.09 2.64 -14.84
C ASP A 291 4.98 1.91 -13.84
N ASP A 292 6.12 2.50 -13.47
CA ASP A 292 6.98 1.96 -12.40
C ASP A 292 6.25 1.93 -11.07
N LEU A 293 5.52 3.00 -10.73
CA LEU A 293 4.74 3.08 -9.50
C LEU A 293 3.61 2.03 -9.48
N ILE A 294 2.93 1.80 -10.61
CA ILE A 294 1.91 0.74 -10.72
C ILE A 294 2.55 -0.65 -10.57
N ASN A 295 3.64 -0.92 -11.31
CA ASN A 295 4.30 -2.23 -11.32
C ASN A 295 4.93 -2.57 -9.95
N GLN A 296 5.68 -1.65 -9.36
CA GLN A 296 6.36 -1.88 -8.08
C GLN A 296 5.41 -1.73 -6.89
N GLY A 297 4.35 -0.95 -7.07
CA GLY A 297 3.42 -0.58 -6.02
C GLY A 297 2.19 -1.48 -5.97
N GLU A 298 1.26 -1.33 -6.91
CA GLU A 298 -0.02 -2.07 -6.91
C GLU A 298 0.21 -3.58 -7.14
N ILE A 299 0.93 -3.92 -8.20
CA ILE A 299 1.28 -5.31 -8.52
C ILE A 299 2.28 -5.84 -7.50
N GLY A 300 3.34 -5.07 -7.22
CA GLY A 300 4.39 -5.45 -6.29
C GLY A 300 3.89 -5.73 -4.87
N LEU A 301 2.91 -4.96 -4.35
CA LEU A 301 2.30 -5.22 -3.04
C LEU A 301 1.63 -6.58 -3.03
N SER A 302 0.74 -6.82 -3.98
CA SER A 302 -0.02 -8.08 -4.06
C SER A 302 0.92 -9.29 -4.19
N GLN A 303 1.92 -9.20 -5.06
CA GLN A 303 2.89 -10.26 -5.28
C GLN A 303 3.78 -10.51 -4.06
N ALA A 304 4.25 -9.45 -3.39
CA ALA A 304 5.05 -9.58 -2.17
C ALA A 304 4.27 -10.22 -1.02
N LEU A 305 2.97 -9.95 -0.94
CA LEU A 305 2.07 -10.53 0.06
C LEU A 305 1.76 -12.00 -0.24
N LEU A 306 1.41 -12.33 -1.49
CA LEU A 306 1.21 -13.72 -1.91
C LEU A 306 2.45 -14.59 -1.69
N ALA A 307 3.63 -14.09 -2.06
CA ALA A 307 4.89 -14.78 -1.83
C ALA A 307 5.19 -15.01 -0.33
N ALA A 308 4.54 -14.25 0.56
CA ALA A 308 4.65 -14.38 1.99
C ALA A 308 3.49 -15.16 2.63
N GLY A 309 2.63 -15.81 1.84
CA GLY A 309 1.49 -16.60 2.31
C GLY A 309 0.32 -15.77 2.84
N VAL A 310 0.26 -14.48 2.50
CA VAL A 310 -0.88 -13.61 2.85
C VAL A 310 -1.99 -13.84 1.83
N GLU A 311 -3.22 -13.94 2.34
CA GLU A 311 -4.40 -14.13 1.51
C GLU A 311 -4.87 -12.80 0.90
N LEU A 312 -5.21 -12.83 -0.39
CA LEU A 312 -5.80 -11.70 -1.11
C LEU A 312 -7.28 -11.97 -1.36
N GLN A 313 -8.16 -11.08 -0.90
CA GLN A 313 -9.62 -11.25 -0.97
C GLN A 313 -10.30 -10.11 -1.73
N PRO A 314 -10.57 -10.27 -3.04
CA PRO A 314 -11.42 -9.33 -3.76
C PRO A 314 -12.90 -9.53 -3.36
N ALA A 315 -13.64 -8.45 -3.08
CA ALA A 315 -15.09 -8.51 -2.86
C ALA A 315 -15.85 -8.83 -4.15
N TYR A 316 -15.31 -8.40 -5.29
CA TYR A 316 -15.81 -8.66 -6.63
C TYR A 316 -14.69 -9.33 -7.46
N PRO A 317 -14.51 -10.66 -7.32
CA PRO A 317 -13.44 -11.41 -7.98
C PRO A 317 -13.66 -11.48 -9.51
N LEU A 318 -12.55 -11.45 -10.26
CA LEU A 318 -12.47 -11.54 -11.72
C LEU A 318 -13.03 -12.87 -12.20
N VAL A 319 -12.44 -13.95 -11.69
CA VAL A 319 -12.78 -15.30 -12.12
C VAL A 319 -14.25 -15.60 -11.83
N GLN A 320 -14.73 -15.23 -10.65
CA GLN A 320 -16.15 -15.39 -10.32
C GLN A 320 -17.03 -14.59 -11.29
N GLY A 321 -16.69 -13.33 -11.57
CA GLY A 321 -17.41 -12.51 -12.55
C GLY A 321 -17.48 -13.16 -13.92
N LEU A 322 -16.36 -13.60 -14.46
CA LEU A 322 -16.29 -14.28 -15.77
C LEU A 322 -17.08 -15.59 -15.81
N LEU A 323 -17.17 -16.31 -14.70
CA LEU A 323 -17.89 -17.59 -14.62
C LEU A 323 -19.40 -17.42 -14.42
N THR A 324 -19.83 -16.39 -13.68
CA THR A 324 -21.23 -16.25 -13.25
C THR A 324 -22.00 -15.14 -13.96
N ASP A 325 -21.31 -14.22 -14.65
CA ASP A 325 -21.91 -13.05 -15.29
C ASP A 325 -21.56 -13.02 -16.78
N ALA A 326 -22.46 -13.56 -17.61
CA ALA A 326 -22.30 -13.56 -19.07
C ALA A 326 -22.24 -12.13 -19.66
N ALA A 327 -22.86 -11.15 -18.99
CA ALA A 327 -22.81 -9.75 -19.41
C ALA A 327 -21.38 -9.20 -19.29
N MET A 328 -20.62 -9.65 -18.29
CA MET A 328 -19.21 -9.28 -18.12
C MET A 328 -18.34 -9.73 -19.29
N ALA A 329 -18.49 -10.97 -19.74
CA ALA A 329 -17.76 -11.47 -20.91
C ALA A 329 -18.12 -10.68 -22.17
N THR A 330 -19.41 -10.40 -22.37
CA THR A 330 -19.88 -9.57 -23.49
C THR A 330 -19.29 -8.15 -23.40
N GLU A 331 -19.25 -7.56 -22.20
CA GLU A 331 -18.70 -6.22 -21.96
C GLU A 331 -17.20 -6.16 -22.32
N LEU A 332 -16.41 -7.14 -21.90
CA LEU A 332 -14.98 -7.22 -22.20
C LEU A 332 -14.70 -7.44 -23.68
N GLN A 333 -15.43 -8.36 -24.33
CA GLN A 333 -15.34 -8.59 -25.78
C GLN A 333 -15.66 -7.32 -26.57
N ALA A 334 -16.58 -6.51 -26.04
CA ALA A 334 -16.91 -5.22 -26.59
C ALA A 334 -15.67 -4.29 -26.67
N TYR A 335 -14.69 -4.44 -25.78
CA TYR A 335 -13.42 -3.70 -25.82
C TYR A 335 -12.29 -4.47 -26.53
N GLY A 336 -12.59 -5.60 -27.17
CA GLY A 336 -11.58 -6.47 -27.78
C GLY A 336 -10.72 -7.20 -26.76
N ILE A 337 -11.23 -7.42 -25.54
CA ILE A 337 -10.54 -8.13 -24.46
C ILE A 337 -11.10 -9.55 -24.40
N ASP A 338 -10.29 -10.50 -24.82
CA ASP A 338 -10.58 -11.94 -24.84
C ASP A 338 -9.65 -12.76 -23.92
N GLN A 339 -8.60 -12.12 -23.39
CA GLN A 339 -7.58 -12.74 -22.54
C GLN A 339 -7.58 -12.14 -21.13
N PRO A 340 -7.59 -12.97 -20.06
CA PRO A 340 -7.61 -12.49 -18.67
C PRO A 340 -6.48 -11.51 -18.31
N GLU A 341 -5.28 -11.69 -18.84
CA GLU A 341 -4.10 -10.84 -18.61
C GLU A 341 -4.22 -9.40 -19.15
N HIS A 342 -5.25 -9.14 -19.96
CA HIS A 342 -5.60 -7.82 -20.46
C HIS A 342 -6.75 -7.19 -19.66
N VAL A 343 -7.38 -7.95 -18.76
CA VAL A 343 -8.57 -7.49 -18.03
C VAL A 343 -8.19 -6.53 -16.90
N ASN A 344 -8.74 -5.33 -16.99
CA ASN A 344 -8.91 -4.41 -15.87
C ASN A 344 -10.43 -4.21 -15.65
N GLN A 345 -11.02 -4.98 -14.74
CA GLN A 345 -12.48 -5.04 -14.55
C GLN A 345 -13.10 -3.67 -14.33
N SER A 346 -12.50 -2.88 -13.44
CA SER A 346 -12.97 -1.53 -13.11
C SER A 346 -12.93 -0.52 -14.27
N LEU A 347 -12.28 -0.85 -15.39
CA LEU A 347 -12.24 -0.02 -16.59
C LEU A 347 -13.16 -0.58 -17.68
N PHE A 348 -13.09 -1.88 -17.93
CA PHE A 348 -13.69 -2.50 -19.12
C PHE A 348 -14.91 -3.38 -18.84
N ALA A 349 -15.17 -3.67 -17.56
CA ALA A 349 -16.33 -4.42 -17.08
C ALA A 349 -17.08 -3.65 -15.98
N TRP A 350 -17.07 -2.31 -16.07
CA TRP A 350 -17.55 -1.45 -15.00
C TRP A 350 -19.07 -1.54 -14.82
N ARG A 351 -19.85 -1.78 -15.89
CA ARG A 351 -21.30 -1.96 -15.79
C ARG A 351 -21.65 -3.25 -15.08
N SER A 352 -20.95 -4.33 -15.45
CA SER A 352 -21.09 -5.63 -14.80
C SER A 352 -20.70 -5.57 -13.32
N LEU A 353 -19.65 -4.81 -12.97
CA LEU A 353 -19.32 -4.55 -11.57
C LEU A 353 -20.46 -3.81 -10.84
N LEU A 354 -21.01 -2.73 -11.41
CA LEU A 354 -22.13 -2.00 -10.79
C LEU A 354 -23.36 -2.89 -10.59
N ALA A 355 -23.68 -3.75 -11.57
CA ALA A 355 -24.77 -4.72 -11.49
C ALA A 355 -24.62 -5.69 -10.32
N ARG A 356 -23.36 -6.02 -9.97
CA ARG A 356 -23.04 -6.90 -8.84
C ARG A 356 -23.04 -6.17 -7.50
N GLY A 357 -23.25 -4.86 -7.46
CA GLY A 357 -23.27 -4.04 -6.24
C GLY A 357 -21.96 -3.29 -5.95
N PHE A 358 -21.02 -3.26 -6.91
CA PHE A 358 -19.79 -2.49 -6.77
C PHE A 358 -20.12 -0.99 -6.57
N PRO A 359 -19.56 -0.30 -5.57
CA PRO A 359 -20.11 1.01 -5.16
C PRO A 359 -19.65 2.21 -5.98
N MET A 360 -18.72 2.03 -6.92
CA MET A 360 -17.90 3.12 -7.47
C MET A 360 -17.65 2.99 -8.97
N VAL A 361 -17.21 4.08 -9.60
CA VAL A 361 -16.73 4.06 -10.99
C VAL A 361 -15.41 4.79 -11.09
N LYS A 362 -14.43 4.24 -11.82
CA LYS A 362 -13.15 4.92 -12.05
C LYS A 362 -13.36 6.22 -12.80
N LYS A 363 -12.71 7.30 -12.36
CA LYS A 363 -12.72 8.59 -13.09
C LYS A 363 -12.20 8.42 -14.54
N HIS A 364 -11.34 7.42 -14.78
CA HIS A 364 -10.89 7.07 -16.12
C HIS A 364 -12.05 6.61 -17.03
N VAL A 365 -12.99 5.82 -16.51
CA VAL A 365 -14.19 5.40 -17.26
C VAL A 365 -14.99 6.61 -17.74
N LEU A 366 -15.09 7.65 -16.92
CA LEU A 366 -15.88 8.85 -17.22
C LEU A 366 -15.23 9.76 -18.28
N PHE A 367 -13.90 9.86 -18.30
CA PHE A 367 -13.21 10.93 -19.05
C PHE A 367 -12.14 10.47 -20.04
N GLN A 368 -11.72 9.20 -20.01
CA GLN A 368 -10.55 8.71 -20.74
C GLN A 368 -10.76 7.36 -21.41
N LEU A 369 -11.82 6.64 -21.07
CA LEU A 369 -12.14 5.38 -21.74
C LEU A 369 -12.52 5.72 -23.18
N ALA A 370 -11.53 5.65 -24.07
CA ALA A 370 -11.66 6.01 -25.46
C ALA A 370 -12.90 5.30 -26.03
N GLU A 371 -13.81 6.09 -26.60
CA GLU A 371 -15.02 5.61 -27.25
C GLU A 371 -14.62 4.76 -28.45
N HIS A 372 -14.42 3.47 -28.22
CA HIS A 372 -14.29 2.53 -29.32
C HIS A 372 -15.66 2.33 -29.95
N ARG A 373 -15.74 2.66 -31.25
CA ARG A 373 -16.71 2.10 -32.21
C ARG A 373 -18.17 2.48 -31.97
N GLY A 374 -18.49 3.79 -31.98
CA GLY A 374 -19.88 4.26 -32.05
C GLY A 374 -20.72 3.98 -30.79
N ARG A 375 -20.07 3.85 -29.62
CA ARG A 375 -20.75 3.63 -28.35
C ARG A 375 -21.15 4.93 -27.66
N PRO A 376 -22.20 4.91 -26.81
CA PRO A 376 -22.54 6.05 -25.97
C PRO A 376 -21.39 6.39 -25.00
N MET A 377 -21.26 7.68 -24.67
CA MET A 377 -20.41 8.14 -23.58
C MET A 377 -20.73 7.40 -22.28
N ALA A 378 -19.72 6.94 -21.55
CA ALA A 378 -19.93 6.22 -20.29
C ALA A 378 -20.74 7.04 -19.26
N ILE A 379 -20.60 8.37 -19.26
CA ILE A 379 -21.38 9.28 -18.41
C ILE A 379 -22.89 9.17 -18.71
N ALA A 380 -23.28 9.02 -19.98
CA ALA A 380 -24.68 8.89 -20.38
C ALA A 380 -25.29 7.56 -19.89
N GLU A 381 -24.49 6.49 -19.90
CA GLU A 381 -24.92 5.19 -19.38
C GLU A 381 -24.95 5.13 -17.85
N LEU A 382 -24.12 5.92 -17.17
CA LEU A 382 -24.01 5.92 -15.72
C LEU A 382 -25.34 6.25 -15.01
N ALA A 383 -26.18 7.10 -15.60
CA ALA A 383 -27.46 7.51 -15.03
C ALA A 383 -28.41 6.33 -14.71
N ARG A 384 -28.26 5.19 -15.41
CA ARG A 384 -29.03 3.96 -15.16
C ARG A 384 -28.65 3.27 -13.85
N TRP A 385 -27.44 3.50 -13.36
CA TRP A 385 -26.88 2.87 -12.16
C TRP A 385 -26.92 3.75 -10.93
N ILE A 386 -27.26 5.03 -11.11
CA ILE A 386 -27.34 6.02 -10.04
C ILE A 386 -28.77 6.05 -9.48
N PRO A 387 -28.94 5.89 -8.15
CA PRO A 387 -30.24 6.09 -7.50
C PRO A 387 -30.82 7.48 -7.83
N PRO A 388 -32.11 7.60 -8.19
CA PRO A 388 -32.71 8.85 -8.65
C PRO A 388 -32.41 10.06 -7.76
N GLU A 389 -32.47 9.90 -6.45
CA GLU A 389 -32.23 10.92 -5.43
C GLU A 389 -30.78 11.43 -5.39
N ARG A 390 -29.83 10.72 -6.00
CA ARG A 390 -28.41 11.11 -6.06
C ARG A 390 -27.98 11.71 -7.40
N ARG A 391 -28.84 11.68 -8.42
CA ARG A 391 -28.49 12.09 -9.79
C ARG A 391 -27.99 13.52 -9.86
N ASP A 392 -28.70 14.46 -9.23
CA ASP A 392 -28.32 15.87 -9.26
C ASP A 392 -26.99 16.12 -8.56
N GLN A 393 -26.75 15.43 -7.43
CA GLN A 393 -25.49 15.56 -6.71
C GLN A 393 -24.33 14.99 -7.52
N LEU A 394 -24.49 13.82 -8.14
CA LEU A 394 -23.45 13.22 -8.95
C LEU A 394 -23.23 13.97 -10.27
N ALA A 395 -24.26 14.56 -10.85
CA ALA A 395 -24.12 15.45 -12.00
C ALA A 395 -23.22 16.65 -11.65
N ARG A 396 -23.46 17.30 -10.50
CA ARG A 396 -22.59 18.38 -9.98
C ARG A 396 -21.17 17.89 -9.71
N ASP A 397 -21.00 16.72 -9.10
CA ASP A 397 -19.67 16.16 -8.84
C ASP A 397 -18.90 15.91 -10.16
N ILE A 398 -19.57 15.34 -11.17
CA ILE A 398 -19.00 15.06 -12.49
C ILE A 398 -18.66 16.37 -13.21
N GLU A 399 -19.53 17.36 -13.18
CA GLU A 399 -19.29 18.69 -13.74
C GLU A 399 -18.07 19.35 -13.09
N GLN A 400 -17.97 19.35 -11.76
CA GLN A 400 -16.82 19.94 -11.07
C GLN A 400 -15.52 19.19 -11.37
N LEU A 401 -15.57 17.85 -11.47
CA LEU A 401 -14.43 17.04 -11.90
C LEU A 401 -14.02 17.35 -13.34
N LEU A 402 -14.98 17.55 -14.24
CA LEU A 402 -14.76 17.94 -15.63
C LEU A 402 -14.07 19.31 -15.67
N ILE A 403 -14.62 20.32 -14.99
CA ILE A 403 -14.02 21.64 -14.89
C ILE A 403 -12.60 21.49 -14.33
N SER A 404 -12.39 20.82 -13.20
CA SER A 404 -11.06 20.67 -12.60
C SER A 404 -10.03 20.04 -13.54
N ARG A 405 -10.44 19.03 -14.29
CA ARG A 405 -9.58 18.33 -15.25
C ARG A 405 -9.17 19.20 -16.44
N TYR A 406 -10.06 20.05 -16.93
CA TYR A 406 -9.88 20.79 -18.19
C TYR A 406 -9.65 22.30 -18.03
N SER A 407 -9.76 22.86 -16.82
CA SER A 407 -9.63 24.31 -16.58
C SER A 407 -8.20 24.85 -16.53
N GLY A 408 -7.21 24.11 -17.09
CA GLY A 408 -6.00 24.71 -17.67
C GLY A 408 -5.24 25.75 -16.85
N GLY A 409 -5.17 25.63 -15.52
CA GLY A 409 -4.20 26.39 -14.74
C GLY A 409 -2.85 25.73 -14.84
N ALA A 410 -1.88 26.36 -15.52
CA ALA A 410 -0.48 25.94 -15.43
C ALA A 410 -0.12 25.82 -13.93
N PRO A 411 0.54 24.74 -13.48
CA PRO A 411 0.95 24.65 -12.10
C PRO A 411 1.80 25.88 -11.79
N ARG A 412 1.34 26.71 -10.84
CA ARG A 412 2.25 27.66 -10.18
C ARG A 412 3.28 26.78 -9.48
N MET A 413 4.45 26.62 -10.10
CA MET A 413 5.60 26.02 -9.44
C MET A 413 5.99 26.97 -8.32
N GLY A 414 5.58 26.62 -7.10
CA GLY A 414 6.06 27.19 -5.85
C GLY A 414 7.10 26.28 -5.25
#